data_AF-A0A0G3CM50-F1
#
_entry.id   AF-A0A0G3CM50-F1
#
_cell.length_a   1.000
_cell.length_b   1.000
_cell.length_c   1.000
_cell.angle_alpha   90.00
_cell.angle_beta   90.00
_cell.angle_gamma   90.00
#
_symmetry.space_group_name_H-M   'P 1'
#
loop_
_entity.id
_entity.type
_entity.pdbx_description
1 polymer ?
#
loop_
_entity_poly.entity_id
_entity_poly.type
_entity_poly.pdbx_seq_one_letter_code
_entity_poly.pdbx_strand_id
1 'polypeptide(L)'
;MLWTLPNPEKALNNWRNVLKPGGKVVIIDGVWDDSRLETHLKRNIGETMINIVERNDISKDSYTAEVNAILPNAKGVPLGKAREYMEKARFKDVRSIGLDDLMRIQKKHMPPRYKIAYEYEYYMIYGLKDISGQ
;
A
#
# COMPACT_ATOMS: atom_id res chain seq x y z
N MET A 1 -0.54 4.09 -4.92
CA MET A 1 -0.14 2.67 -4.88
C MET A 1 1.14 2.47 -5.68
N LEU A 2 2.17 1.96 -5.03
CA LEU A 2 3.47 1.54 -5.52
C LEU A 2 3.60 0.01 -5.53
N TRP A 3 2.79 -0.69 -4.74
CA TRP A 3 2.89 -2.14 -4.57
C TRP A 3 2.60 -2.97 -5.82
N THR A 4 1.76 -2.45 -6.71
CA THR A 4 1.39 -3.08 -7.99
C THR A 4 2.41 -2.81 -9.10
N LEU A 5 3.51 -2.10 -8.80
CA LEU A 5 4.46 -1.66 -9.82
C LEU A 5 5.69 -2.58 -9.83
N PRO A 6 6.02 -3.19 -10.99
CA PRO A 6 7.23 -4.00 -11.12
C PRO A 6 8.51 -3.14 -11.05
N ASN A 7 8.41 -1.84 -11.39
CA ASN A 7 9.49 -0.88 -11.27
C ASN A 7 9.00 0.45 -10.69
N PRO A 8 8.85 0.55 -9.35
CA PRO A 8 8.33 1.75 -8.67
C PRO A 8 9.18 3.00 -8.93
N GLU A 9 10.51 2.86 -8.99
CA GLU A 9 11.43 3.98 -9.23
C GLU A 9 11.24 4.57 -10.64
N LYS A 10 11.16 3.72 -11.67
CA LYS A 10 10.88 4.16 -13.05
C LYS A 10 9.52 4.85 -13.16
N ALA A 11 8.50 4.30 -12.49
CA ALA A 11 7.17 4.90 -12.47
C ALA A 11 7.19 6.30 -11.84
N LEU A 12 7.82 6.46 -10.67
CA LEU A 12 7.94 7.75 -10.00
C LEU A 12 8.71 8.78 -10.80
N ASN A 13 9.79 8.38 -11.48
CA ASN A 13 10.52 9.26 -12.40
C ASN A 13 9.63 9.72 -13.55
N ASN A 14 8.86 8.82 -14.17
CA ASN A 14 7.92 9.17 -15.23
C ASN A 14 6.82 10.11 -14.73
N TRP A 15 6.25 9.85 -13.55
CA TRP A 15 5.27 10.74 -12.93
C TRP A 15 5.85 12.12 -12.65
N ARG A 16 7.08 12.21 -12.11
CA ARG A 16 7.77 13.49 -11.91
C ARG A 16 7.98 14.23 -13.22
N ASN A 17 8.31 13.54 -14.31
CA ASN A 17 8.57 14.18 -15.59
C ASN A 17 7.34 14.90 -16.15
N VAL A 18 6.15 14.32 -15.99
CA VAL A 18 4.89 14.92 -16.49
C VAL A 18 4.29 15.98 -15.57
N LEU A 19 4.73 16.08 -14.32
CA LEU A 19 4.30 17.15 -13.42
C LEU A 19 4.83 18.52 -13.88
N LYS A 20 4.02 19.56 -13.72
CA LYS A 20 4.50 20.95 -13.83
C LYS A 20 5.47 21.26 -12.67
N PRO A 21 6.38 22.25 -12.80
CA PRO A 21 7.19 22.73 -11.67
C PRO A 21 6.30 23.06 -10.46
N GLY A 22 6.70 22.62 -9.27
CA GLY A 22 5.88 22.73 -8.04
C GLY A 22 4.70 21.75 -7.95
N GLY A 23 4.48 20.91 -8.97
CA GLY A 23 3.43 19.91 -8.99
C GLY A 23 3.65 18.82 -7.93
N LYS A 24 2.56 18.24 -7.40
CA LYS A 24 2.59 17.27 -6.32
C LYS A 24 2.28 15.87 -6.81
N VAL A 25 3.04 14.88 -6.36
CA VAL A 25 2.63 13.47 -6.42
C VAL A 25 2.08 13.06 -5.05
N VAL A 26 0.99 12.30 -5.04
CA VAL A 26 0.40 11.73 -3.82
C VAL A 26 0.32 10.22 -3.99
N ILE A 27 0.80 9.50 -3.00
CA ILE A 27 0.78 8.04 -2.94
C ILE A 27 0.02 7.67 -1.68
N ILE A 28 -1.10 6.97 -1.86
CA ILE A 28 -1.74 6.22 -0.79
C ILE A 28 -1.28 4.78 -0.97
N ASP A 29 -0.82 4.15 0.10
CA ASP A 29 -0.38 2.75 0.11
C ASP A 29 -0.43 2.17 1.52
N GLY A 30 -0.03 0.91 1.68
CA GLY A 30 0.02 0.27 2.97
C GLY A 30 0.76 -1.06 2.97
N VAL A 31 0.76 -1.70 4.14
CA VAL A 31 1.26 -3.07 4.35
C VAL A 31 0.06 -3.96 4.70
N TRP A 32 -0.11 -5.07 3.98
CA TRP A 32 -1.09 -6.11 4.33
C TRP A 32 -0.43 -7.44 4.68
N ASP A 33 0.86 -7.63 4.43
CA ASP A 33 1.58 -8.81 4.88
C ASP A 33 2.95 -8.42 5.47
N ASP A 34 2.99 -8.31 6.79
CA ASP A 34 4.21 -8.05 7.56
C ASP A 34 5.05 -9.31 7.82
N SER A 35 4.66 -10.45 7.23
CA SER A 35 5.29 -11.77 7.38
C SER A 35 5.33 -12.32 8.81
N ARG A 36 4.52 -11.76 9.72
CA ARG A 36 4.42 -12.27 11.10
C ARG A 36 3.47 -13.46 11.18
N LEU A 37 3.86 -14.46 11.96
CA LEU A 37 3.05 -15.67 12.18
C LEU A 37 1.65 -15.34 12.74
N GLU A 38 1.57 -14.38 13.65
CA GLU A 38 0.29 -13.93 14.23
C GLU A 38 -0.65 -13.35 13.16
N THR A 39 -0.13 -12.52 12.25
CA THR A 39 -0.88 -11.92 11.14
C THR A 39 -1.44 -13.01 10.22
N HIS A 40 -0.62 -13.99 9.85
CA HIS A 40 -1.06 -15.13 9.04
C HIS A 40 -2.11 -15.99 9.74
N LEU A 41 -1.95 -16.24 11.05
CA LEU A 41 -2.91 -17.02 11.83
C LEU A 41 -4.28 -16.32 11.88
N LYS A 42 -4.31 -15.02 12.20
CA LYS A 42 -5.56 -14.23 12.21
C LYS A 42 -6.21 -14.21 10.83
N ARG A 43 -5.42 -14.03 9.78
CA ARG A 43 -5.89 -14.07 8.39
C ARG A 43 -6.59 -15.39 8.07
N ASN A 44 -5.91 -16.51 8.31
CA ASN A 44 -6.45 -17.85 8.02
C ASN A 44 -7.75 -18.11 8.80
N ILE A 45 -7.83 -17.70 10.07
CA ILE A 45 -9.04 -17.81 10.89
C ILE A 45 -10.17 -16.96 10.29
N GLY A 46 -9.88 -15.71 9.93
CA GLY A 46 -10.81 -14.78 9.30
C GLY A 46 -11.36 -15.29 7.97
N GLU A 47 -10.48 -15.72 7.07
CA GLU A 47 -10.82 -16.27 5.76
C GLU A 47 -11.70 -17.53 5.90
N THR A 48 -11.38 -18.41 6.84
CA THR A 48 -12.20 -19.60 7.13
C THR A 48 -13.61 -19.21 7.58
N MET A 49 -13.74 -18.22 8.47
CA MET A 49 -15.06 -17.73 8.90
C MET A 49 -15.85 -17.09 7.75
N ILE A 50 -15.19 -16.33 6.87
CA ILE A 50 -15.81 -15.72 5.69
C ILE A 50 -16.32 -16.81 4.75
N ASN A 51 -15.50 -17.82 4.46
CA ASN A 51 -15.91 -18.93 3.60
C ASN A 51 -17.11 -19.71 4.18
N ILE A 52 -17.11 -20.00 5.49
CA ILE A 52 -18.22 -20.73 6.12
C ILE A 52 -19.52 -19.91 6.11
N VAL A 53 -19.45 -18.62 6.45
CA VAL A 53 -20.65 -17.77 6.65
C VAL A 53 -21.19 -17.24 5.32
N GLU A 54 -20.32 -16.86 4.40
CA GLU A 54 -20.69 -16.20 3.14
C GLU A 54 -20.54 -17.08 1.92
N ARG A 55 -19.94 -18.27 2.07
CA ARG A 55 -19.57 -19.15 0.93
C ARG A 55 -18.69 -18.43 -0.08
N ASN A 56 -17.85 -17.52 0.42
CA ASN A 56 -16.92 -16.72 -0.38
C ASN A 56 -15.48 -17.10 -0.04
N ASP A 57 -14.76 -17.65 -1.00
CA ASP A 57 -13.36 -18.07 -0.86
C ASP A 57 -12.41 -16.95 -1.29
N ILE A 58 -12.15 -16.02 -0.36
CA ILE A 58 -11.28 -14.87 -0.58
C ILE A 58 -9.77 -15.20 -0.52
N SER A 59 -9.41 -16.44 -0.15
CA SER A 59 -8.00 -16.87 -0.12
C SER A 59 -7.36 -16.90 -1.51
N LYS A 60 -8.19 -16.87 -2.56
CA LYS A 60 -7.80 -16.90 -3.97
C LYS A 60 -7.55 -15.52 -4.59
N ASP A 61 -7.77 -14.44 -3.85
CA ASP A 61 -7.65 -13.06 -4.37
C ASP A 61 -6.19 -12.59 -4.54
N SER A 62 -5.20 -13.50 -4.43
CA SER A 62 -3.79 -13.19 -4.65
C SER A 62 -3.38 -13.28 -6.13
N TYR A 63 -2.42 -12.45 -6.53
CA TYR A 63 -1.76 -12.61 -7.83
C TYR A 63 -1.07 -13.99 -7.97
N THR A 64 -0.89 -14.44 -9.21
CA THR A 64 -0.14 -15.67 -9.51
C THR A 64 1.31 -15.57 -9.00
N ALA A 65 1.96 -16.72 -8.78
CA ALA A 65 3.37 -16.76 -8.35
C ALA A 65 4.29 -16.00 -9.33
N GLU A 66 4.01 -16.09 -10.64
CA GLU A 66 4.72 -15.39 -11.70
C GLU A 66 4.62 -13.87 -11.56
N VAL A 67 3.41 -13.35 -11.30
CA VAL A 67 3.19 -11.92 -11.09
C VAL A 67 3.82 -11.46 -9.78
N ASN A 68 3.68 -12.22 -8.69
CA ASN A 68 4.32 -11.88 -7.42
C ASN A 68 5.85 -11.84 -7.53
N ALA A 69 6.46 -12.69 -8.36
CA ALA A 69 7.91 -12.72 -8.54
C ALA A 69 8.48 -11.44 -9.18
N ILE A 70 7.68 -10.71 -9.95
CA ILE A 70 8.11 -9.45 -10.59
C ILE A 70 7.76 -8.21 -9.76
N LEU A 71 6.99 -8.36 -8.69
CA LEU A 71 6.56 -7.24 -7.84
C LEU A 71 7.49 -7.11 -6.63
N PRO A 72 8.34 -6.06 -6.57
CA PRO A 72 9.25 -5.87 -5.43
C PRO A 72 8.53 -5.60 -4.10
N ASN A 73 7.22 -5.30 -4.16
CA ASN A 73 6.40 -4.87 -3.03
C ASN A 73 5.08 -5.66 -2.96
N ALA A 74 5.06 -6.93 -3.33
CA ALA A 74 3.84 -7.76 -3.39
C ALA A 74 3.07 -7.86 -2.05
N LYS A 75 3.74 -7.58 -0.93
CA LYS A 75 3.19 -7.61 0.43
C LYS A 75 2.73 -6.24 0.94
N GLY A 76 2.86 -5.22 0.09
CA GLY A 76 2.69 -3.82 0.45
C GLY A 76 4.02 -3.09 0.56
N VAL A 77 3.91 -1.79 0.77
CA VAL A 77 5.05 -0.87 0.85
C VAL A 77 5.04 -0.24 2.23
N PRO A 78 6.08 -0.47 3.06
CA PRO A 78 6.23 0.29 4.29
C PRO A 78 6.46 1.77 4.00
N LEU A 79 5.98 2.66 4.87
CA LEU A 79 6.12 4.13 4.70
C LEU A 79 7.57 4.57 4.43
N GLY A 80 8.53 3.99 5.17
CA GLY A 80 9.95 4.27 4.97
C GLY A 80 10.44 3.91 3.57
N LYS A 81 9.96 2.79 3.00
CA LYS A 81 10.31 2.35 1.64
C LYS A 81 9.70 3.26 0.58
N ALA A 82 8.44 3.67 0.75
CA ALA A 82 7.83 4.65 -0.15
C ALA A 82 8.55 6.00 -0.12
N ARG A 83 8.97 6.47 1.07
CA ARG A 83 9.79 7.67 1.21
C ARG A 83 11.11 7.54 0.46
N GLU A 84 11.83 6.42 0.63
CA GLU A 84 13.07 6.13 -0.11
C GLU A 84 12.86 6.23 -1.62
N TYR A 85 11.79 5.62 -2.15
CA TYR A 85 11.48 5.70 -3.58
C TYR A 85 11.22 7.13 -4.05
N MET A 86 10.49 7.94 -3.27
CA MET A 86 10.20 9.34 -3.62
C MET A 86 11.46 10.21 -3.60
N GLU A 87 12.32 10.03 -2.60
CA GLU A 87 13.59 10.76 -2.47
C GLU A 87 14.56 10.40 -3.61
N LYS A 88 14.67 9.11 -3.96
CA LYS A 88 15.45 8.66 -5.13
C LYS A 88 14.93 9.25 -6.44
N ALA A 89 13.61 9.37 -6.59
CA ALA A 89 12.99 10.03 -7.73
C ALA A 89 13.12 11.57 -7.70
N ARG A 90 13.85 12.14 -6.73
CA ARG A 90 14.11 13.58 -6.59
C ARG A 90 12.85 14.42 -6.39
N PHE A 91 11.85 13.87 -5.68
CA PHE A 91 10.79 14.70 -5.10
C PHE A 91 11.35 15.47 -3.89
N LYS A 92 10.88 16.70 -3.72
CA LYS A 92 11.21 17.58 -2.59
C LYS A 92 10.05 17.62 -1.59
N ASP A 93 10.31 18.09 -0.37
CA ASP A 93 9.31 18.23 0.69
C ASP A 93 8.47 16.97 0.92
N VAL A 94 9.13 15.81 0.98
CA VAL A 94 8.45 14.53 1.16
C VAL A 94 7.84 14.44 2.55
N ARG A 95 6.52 14.43 2.63
CA ARG A 95 5.74 14.42 3.87
C ARG A 95 4.70 13.31 3.85
N SER A 96 4.33 12.84 5.04
CA SER A 96 3.39 11.73 5.20
C SER A 96 2.33 12.07 6.23
N ILE A 97 1.15 11.47 6.04
CA ILE A 97 -0.01 11.59 6.90
C ILE A 97 -0.51 10.17 7.19
N GLY A 98 -0.66 9.85 8.48
CA GLY A 98 -1.31 8.61 8.92
C GLY A 98 -2.80 8.64 8.57
N LEU A 99 -3.35 7.50 8.17
CA LEU A 99 -4.77 7.37 7.80
C LEU A 99 -5.57 6.65 8.90
N ASP A 100 -5.22 6.87 10.17
CA ASP A 100 -5.81 6.19 11.33
C ASP A 100 -7.33 6.41 11.43
N ASP A 101 -7.79 7.62 11.13
CA ASP A 101 -9.22 7.96 11.14
C ASP A 101 -9.98 7.18 10.06
N LEU A 102 -9.40 7.06 8.86
CA LEU A 102 -9.97 6.27 7.77
C LEU A 102 -10.03 4.79 8.14
N MET A 103 -8.93 4.25 8.68
CA MET A 103 -8.86 2.87 9.16
C MET A 103 -9.88 2.59 10.27
N ARG A 104 -10.05 3.54 11.20
CA ARG A 104 -11.04 3.43 12.28
C ARG A 104 -12.47 3.39 11.73
N ILE A 105 -12.80 4.27 10.78
CA ILE A 105 -14.11 4.28 10.12
C ILE A 105 -14.34 2.98 9.37
N GLN A 106 -13.37 2.52 8.57
CA GLN A 106 -13.46 1.26 7.83
C GLN A 106 -13.70 0.08 8.79
N LYS A 107 -12.89 -0.06 9.86
CA LYS A 107 -13.07 -1.10 10.87
C LYS A 107 -14.39 -0.99 11.62
N LYS A 108 -14.97 0.20 11.79
CA LYS A 108 -16.28 0.37 12.44
C LYS A 108 -17.41 -0.31 11.65
N HIS A 109 -17.38 -0.17 10.33
CA HIS A 109 -18.45 -0.69 9.44
C HIS A 109 -18.20 -2.11 8.92
N MET A 110 -17.02 -2.66 9.16
CA MET A 110 -16.63 -4.00 8.72
C MET A 110 -17.31 -5.10 9.57
N PRO A 111 -17.75 -6.24 8.99
CA PRO A 111 -18.20 -7.38 9.78
C PRO A 111 -17.04 -7.97 10.63
N PRO A 112 -17.30 -8.50 11.84
CA PRO A 112 -16.24 -8.97 12.74
C PRO A 112 -15.23 -9.94 12.11
N ARG A 113 -15.70 -10.90 11.29
CA ARG A 113 -14.85 -11.86 10.57
C ARG A 113 -13.84 -11.21 9.60
N TYR A 114 -14.22 -10.11 8.95
CA TYR A 114 -13.32 -9.33 8.09
C TYR A 114 -12.31 -8.53 8.92
N LYS A 115 -12.70 -8.03 10.12
CA LYS A 115 -11.75 -7.35 11.03
C LYS A 115 -10.64 -8.27 11.51
N ILE A 116 -10.91 -9.57 11.58
CA ILE A 116 -9.94 -10.60 11.94
C ILE A 116 -9.05 -10.94 10.74
N ALA A 117 -9.65 -11.07 9.55
CA ALA A 117 -8.93 -11.41 8.33
C ALA A 117 -7.95 -10.30 7.88
N TYR A 118 -8.33 -9.03 8.10
CA TYR A 118 -7.64 -7.89 7.55
C TYR A 118 -7.09 -6.95 8.61
N GLU A 119 -5.77 -6.79 8.57
CA GLU A 119 -5.03 -5.76 9.27
C GLU A 119 -4.48 -4.79 8.22
N TYR A 120 -5.16 -3.67 8.05
CA TYR A 120 -4.75 -2.63 7.13
C TYR A 120 -3.91 -1.60 7.87
N GLU A 121 -2.69 -1.36 7.40
CA GLU A 121 -1.90 -0.21 7.80
C GLU A 121 -1.73 0.69 6.58
N TYR A 122 -2.56 1.74 6.50
CA TYR A 122 -2.54 2.68 5.38
C TYR A 122 -1.86 4.00 5.76
N TYR A 123 -1.17 4.58 4.80
CA TYR A 123 -0.65 5.94 4.90
C TYR A 123 -0.84 6.69 3.59
N MET A 124 -0.75 8.00 3.67
CA MET A 124 -0.57 8.87 2.53
C MET A 124 0.84 9.50 2.62
N ILE A 125 1.58 9.51 1.51
CA ILE A 125 2.84 10.23 1.37
C ILE A 125 2.78 11.08 0.11
N TYR A 126 3.33 12.28 0.16
CA TYR A 126 3.38 13.18 -0.98
C TYR A 126 4.69 13.94 -1.05
N GLY A 127 5.01 14.45 -2.23
CA GLY A 127 6.21 15.23 -2.50
C GLY A 127 6.04 16.11 -3.73
N LEU A 128 6.88 17.13 -3.84
CA LEU A 128 6.80 18.16 -4.86
C LEU A 128 7.86 17.96 -5.94
N LYS A 129 7.50 18.21 -7.21
CA LYS A 129 8.47 18.44 -8.27
C LYS A 129 9.12 19.78 -7.99
N ASP A 130 10.43 19.81 -8.15
CA ASP A 130 11.22 21.02 -8.04
C ASP A 130 10.65 22.16 -8.90
N ILE A 131 10.69 23.38 -8.36
CA ILE A 131 10.33 24.58 -9.10
C ILE A 131 11.63 25.01 -9.76
N SER A 132 11.81 24.68 -11.04
CA SER A 132 13.01 25.08 -11.79
C SER A 132 13.27 26.58 -11.61
N GLY A 133 14.31 26.89 -10.83
CA GLY A 133 14.62 28.22 -10.32
C GLY A 133 15.64 28.21 -9.16
N GLN A 134 16.58 27.26 -9.13
CA GLN A 134 17.92 27.32 -8.50
C GLN A 134 18.73 26.09 -8.88
#